data_AF-A0A1H4CXD9-F1
#
_entry.id   AF-A0A1H4CXD9-F1
#
_cell.length_a   1.000
_cell.length_b   1.000
_cell.length_c   1.000
_cell.angle_alpha   90.00
_cell.angle_beta   90.00
_cell.angle_gamma   90.00
#
_symmetry.space_group_name_H-M   'P 1'
#
loop_
_entity.id
_entity.type
_entity.pdbx_description
1 polymer ?
#
loop_
_entity_poly.entity_id
_entity_poly.type
_entity_poly.pdbx_seq_one_letter_code
_entity_poly.pdbx_strand_id
1 'polypeptide(L)'
;MKINVLFVRAKYRDYYDLYCLAKRGMGLRAMFDCTLPIVDGLTFKLFSVALLYIDDIDDDTIAHLEPEEIVDKKEIRSFFENQLKAELL
;
A
#
# COMPACT_ATOMS: atom_id res chain seq x y z
N MET A 1 1.69 11.61 -3.02
CA MET A 1 0.45 11.92 -2.28
C MET A 1 -0.27 10.69 -1.71
N LYS A 2 -0.38 9.55 -2.40
CA LYS A 2 -1.19 8.40 -1.93
C LYS A 2 -0.65 7.71 -0.66
N ILE A 3 0.66 7.61 -0.46
CA ILE A 3 1.21 6.94 0.74
C ILE A 3 1.04 7.79 2.02
N ASN A 4 1.06 9.12 1.93
CA ASN A 4 0.77 9.97 3.09
C ASN A 4 -0.63 9.66 3.66
N VAL A 5 -1.58 9.30 2.79
CA VAL A 5 -2.96 8.95 3.19
C VAL A 5 -2.99 7.72 4.10
N LEU A 6 -2.02 6.80 3.99
CA LEU A 6 -1.90 5.65 4.90
C LEU A 6 -1.74 6.06 6.37
N PHE A 7 -1.16 7.23 6.64
CA PHE A 7 -0.85 7.69 8.00
C PHE A 7 -1.87 8.69 8.57
N VAL A 8 -2.91 9.05 7.81
CA VAL A 8 -3.96 9.98 8.28
C VAL A 8 -5.38 9.42 8.14
N ARG A 9 -5.74 8.87 6.97
CA ARG A 9 -7.08 8.30 6.73
C ARG A 9 -7.04 7.36 5.53
N ALA A 10 -6.53 6.18 5.75
CA ALA A 10 -6.46 5.16 4.71
C ALA A 10 -7.86 4.67 4.32
N LYS A 11 -8.07 4.46 3.02
CA LYS A 11 -9.23 3.77 2.45
C LYS A 11 -8.77 2.61 1.59
N TYR A 12 -9.67 1.67 1.33
CA TYR A 12 -9.35 0.48 0.52
C TYR A 12 -8.77 0.90 -0.84
N ARG A 13 -9.38 1.89 -1.51
CA ARG A 13 -8.86 2.44 -2.78
C ARG A 13 -7.40 2.89 -2.71
N ASP A 14 -6.93 3.43 -1.57
CA ASP A 14 -5.56 3.91 -1.45
C ASP A 14 -4.58 2.73 -1.48
N TYR A 15 -4.92 1.63 -0.80
CA TYR A 15 -4.13 0.40 -0.89
C TYR A 15 -4.21 -0.25 -2.27
N TYR A 16 -5.39 -0.22 -2.91
CA TYR A 16 -5.55 -0.71 -4.27
C TYR A 16 -4.65 0.05 -5.25
N ASP A 17 -4.59 1.38 -5.16
CA ASP A 17 -3.71 2.20 -5.97
C ASP A 17 -2.23 1.84 -5.76
N LEU A 18 -1.82 1.64 -4.50
CA LEU A 18 -0.45 1.22 -4.18
C LEU A 18 -0.16 -0.18 -4.72
N TYR A 19 -1.13 -1.10 -4.64
CA TYR A 19 -1.05 -2.43 -5.21
C TYR A 19 -0.82 -2.35 -6.72
N CYS A 20 -1.60 -1.54 -7.44
CA CYS A 20 -1.43 -1.34 -8.87
C CYS A 20 -0.05 -0.76 -9.23
N LEU A 21 0.43 0.23 -8.47
CA LEU A 21 1.76 0.82 -8.68
C LEU A 21 2.87 -0.23 -8.52
N ALA A 22 2.82 -0.99 -7.43
CA ALA A 22 3.80 -2.03 -7.17
C ALA A 22 3.73 -3.17 -8.20
N LYS A 23 2.51 -3.62 -8.55
CA LYS A 23 2.27 -4.64 -9.58
C LYS A 23 2.79 -4.22 -10.95
N ARG A 24 2.73 -2.92 -11.29
CA ARG A 24 3.25 -2.34 -12.53
C ARG A 24 4.77 -2.10 -12.51
N GLY A 25 5.47 -2.55 -11.47
CA GLY A 25 6.93 -2.56 -11.40
C GLY A 25 7.55 -1.46 -10.55
N MET A 26 6.76 -0.68 -9.82
CA MET A 26 7.33 0.28 -8.86
C MET A 26 7.81 -0.46 -7.60
N GLY A 27 9.12 -0.50 -7.37
CA GLY A 27 9.69 -1.16 -6.19
C GLY A 27 9.30 -0.48 -4.88
N LEU A 28 9.24 -1.25 -3.78
CA LEU A 28 8.83 -0.73 -2.48
C LEU A 28 9.79 0.34 -1.94
N ARG A 29 11.08 0.25 -2.26
CA ARG A 29 12.06 1.31 -1.94
C ARG A 29 11.80 2.59 -2.69
N ALA A 30 11.55 2.51 -4.00
CA ALA A 30 11.18 3.68 -4.79
C ALA A 30 9.89 4.33 -4.28
N MET A 31 8.90 3.51 -3.90
CA MET A 31 7.67 3.99 -3.27
C MET A 31 7.95 4.72 -1.96
N PHE A 32 8.78 4.15 -1.09
CA PHE A 32 9.20 4.77 0.17
C PHE A 32 9.96 6.09 -0.05
N ASP A 33 10.91 6.14 -0.98
CA ASP A 33 11.70 7.34 -1.25
C ASP A 33 10.82 8.51 -1.71
N CYS A 34 9.74 8.23 -2.45
CA CYS A 34 8.74 9.23 -2.84
C CYS A 34 7.96 9.84 -1.65
N THR A 35 8.07 9.26 -0.45
CA THR A 35 7.32 9.69 0.75
C THR A 35 8.14 10.50 1.71
N LEU A 36 9.46 10.33 1.72
CA LEU A 36 10.38 11.04 2.61
C LEU A 36 10.22 12.57 2.55
N PRO A 37 9.97 13.22 1.40
CA PRO A 37 9.75 14.67 1.37
C PRO A 37 8.41 15.14 1.97
N ILE A 38 7.49 14.22 2.26
CA ILE A 38 6.10 14.52 2.64
C ILE A 38 5.84 14.13 4.11
N VAL A 39 6.37 12.98 4.54
CA VAL A 39 6.13 12.42 5.87
C VAL A 39 7.45 12.42 6.64
N ASP A 40 7.64 13.47 7.43
CA ASP A 40 8.85 13.60 8.25
C ASP A 40 8.93 12.48 9.31
N GLY A 41 10.15 11.99 9.56
CA GLY A 41 10.40 10.89 10.50
C GLY A 41 9.91 9.51 10.05
N LEU A 42 9.38 9.37 8.83
CA LEU A 42 8.93 8.07 8.32
C LEU A 42 10.13 7.14 8.08
N THR A 43 10.12 5.99 8.75
CA THR A 43 11.12 4.93 8.52
C THR A 43 10.58 3.87 7.58
N PHE A 44 11.47 3.15 6.91
CA PHE A 44 11.07 2.04 6.04
C PHE A 44 10.28 0.95 6.81
N LYS A 45 10.61 0.75 8.09
CA LYS A 45 9.87 -0.16 8.97
C LYS A 45 8.42 0.32 9.17
N LEU A 46 8.22 1.59 9.49
CA LEU A 46 6.87 2.16 9.66
C LEU A 46 6.06 2.10 8.35
N PHE A 47 6.71 2.37 7.21
CA PHE A 47 6.11 2.21 5.88
C PHE A 47 5.68 0.76 5.60
N SER A 48 6.56 -0.19 5.87
CA SER A 48 6.29 -1.63 5.68
C SER A 48 5.13 -2.11 6.54
N VAL A 49 5.09 -1.67 7.80
CA VAL A 49 3.99 -1.94 8.72
C VAL A 49 2.70 -1.36 8.15
N ALA A 50 2.67 -0.07 7.76
CA ALA A 50 1.48 0.57 7.21
C ALA A 50 0.89 -0.15 5.97
N LEU A 51 1.72 -0.71 5.08
CA LEU A 51 1.25 -1.48 3.92
C LEU A 51 0.45 -2.74 4.29
N LEU A 52 0.69 -3.31 5.47
CA LEU A 52 0.08 -4.56 5.92
C LEU A 52 -1.19 -4.36 6.77
N TYR A 53 -1.55 -3.11 7.10
CA TYR A 53 -2.70 -2.76 7.95
C TYR A 53 -4.03 -2.64 7.18
N ILE A 54 -4.08 -3.11 5.93
CA ILE A 54 -5.29 -3.01 5.09
C ILE A 54 -6.50 -3.75 5.66
N ASP A 55 -6.33 -4.80 6.48
CA ASP A 55 -7.48 -5.52 7.03
C ASP A 55 -8.25 -4.69 8.06
N ASP A 56 -7.59 -3.73 8.70
CA ASP A 56 -8.20 -2.82 9.68
C ASP A 56 -8.96 -1.66 9.01
N ILE A 57 -9.07 -1.65 7.69
CA ILE A 57 -9.82 -0.65 6.95
C ILE A 57 -11.30 -1.01 6.96
N ASP A 58 -12.14 -0.13 7.52
CA ASP A 58 -13.60 -0.31 7.58
C ASP A 58 -14.30 -0.39 6.22
N ASP A 59 -13.68 0.14 5.15
CA ASP A 59 -14.29 0.25 3.82
C ASP A 59 -14.26 -1.10 3.10
N ASP A 60 -15.41 -1.70 2.81
CA ASP A 60 -15.50 -3.09 2.36
C ASP A 60 -15.32 -3.31 0.86
N THR A 61 -15.51 -2.28 0.02
CA THR A 61 -15.44 -2.48 -1.43
C THR A 61 -15.13 -1.22 -2.23
N ILE A 62 -14.39 -1.42 -3.32
CA ILE A 62 -14.11 -0.41 -4.35
C ILE A 62 -14.82 -0.71 -5.68
N ALA A 63 -15.79 -1.64 -5.71
CA ALA A 63 -16.45 -2.07 -6.95
C ALA A 63 -17.10 -0.90 -7.74
N HIS A 64 -17.60 0.11 -7.01
CA HIS A 64 -18.18 1.32 -7.60
C HIS A 64 -17.17 2.20 -8.36
N LEU A 65 -15.87 1.93 -8.21
CA LEU A 65 -14.79 2.63 -8.93
C LEU A 65 -14.34 1.87 -10.18
N GLU A 66 -15.00 0.76 -10.54
CA GLU A 66 -14.68 -0.07 -11.71
C GLU A 66 -13.19 -0.47 -11.74
N PRO A 67 -12.69 -1.18 -10.71
CA PRO A 67 -11.29 -1.55 -10.63
C PRO A 67 -10.88 -2.43 -11.82
N GLU A 68 -9.64 -2.25 -12.30
CA GLU A 68 -9.08 -3.04 -13.41
C GLU A 68 -9.04 -4.54 -13.08
N GLU A 69 -8.92 -4.87 -11.80
CA GLU A 69 -8.87 -6.21 -11.27
C GLU A 69 -9.61 -6.28 -9.94
N ILE A 70 -10.37 -7.36 -9.75
CA ILE A 70 -11.05 -7.66 -8.50
C ILE A 70 -10.04 -8.35 -7.58
N VAL A 71 -9.60 -7.63 -6.55
CA VAL A 71 -8.66 -8.11 -5.55
C VAL A 71 -9.11 -7.65 -4.18
N ASP A 72 -9.24 -8.57 -3.23
CA ASP A 72 -9.69 -8.29 -1.87
C ASP A 72 -8.56 -7.72 -0.97
N LYS A 73 -8.93 -7.28 0.24
CA LYS A 73 -7.96 -6.71 1.20
C LYS A 73 -6.85 -7.71 1.57
N LYS A 74 -7.20 -8.98 1.75
CA LYS A 74 -6.26 -10.03 2.17
C LYS A 74 -5.28 -10.33 1.04
N GLU A 75 -5.75 -10.34 -0.20
CA GLU A 75 -4.92 -10.52 -1.39
C GLU A 75 -3.93 -9.36 -1.56
N ILE A 76 -4.36 -8.11 -1.37
CA ILE A 76 -3.46 -6.95 -1.37
C ILE A 76 -2.41 -7.07 -0.26
N ARG A 77 -2.82 -7.41 0.97
CA ARG A 77 -1.88 -7.63 2.08
C ARG A 77 -0.86 -8.71 1.74
N SER A 78 -1.32 -9.87 1.27
CA SER A 78 -0.44 -10.99 0.91
C SER A 78 0.51 -10.62 -0.21
N PHE A 79 0.07 -9.81 -1.19
CA PHE A 79 0.94 -9.27 -2.22
C PHE A 79 2.08 -8.44 -1.60
N PHE A 80 1.77 -7.47 -0.73
CA PHE A 80 2.79 -6.63 -0.10
C PHE A 80 3.69 -7.42 0.86
N GLU A 81 3.15 -8.39 1.59
CA GLU A 81 3.93 -9.26 2.46
C GLU A 81 4.98 -10.06 1.65
N ASN A 82 4.59 -10.59 0.50
CA ASN A 82 5.51 -11.31 -0.39
C ASN A 82 6.59 -10.38 -0.98
N GLN A 83 6.21 -9.17 -1.40
CA GLN A 83 7.17 -8.17 -1.88
C GLN A 83 8.18 -7.78 -0.79
N LEU A 84 7.70 -7.55 0.44
CA LEU A 84 8.56 -7.21 1.58
C LEU A 84 9.52 -8.36 1.95
N LYS A 85 9.05 -9.62 1.88
CA LYS A 85 9.92 -10.80 2.08
C LYS A 85 11.01 -10.90 1.00
N ALA A 86 10.66 -10.64 -0.26
CA ALA A 86 11.62 -10.66 -1.36
C ALA A 86 12.68 -9.56 -1.24
N GLU A 87 12.33 -8.40 -0.67
CA GLU A 87 13.26 -7.28 -0.42
C GLU A 87 14.17 -7.48 0.80
N LEU A 88 13.94 -8.52 1.61
CA LEU A 88 14.77 -8.89 2.77
C LEU A 88 15.70 -10.07 2.50
N LEU A 89 15.60 -10.69 1.31
CA LEU A 89 16.45 -11.76 0.81
C LEU A 89 17.49 -11.20 -0.19
#